data_AF-A0A6G0Y1Y8-F1
#
_entry.id   AF-A0A6G0Y1Y8-F1
#
_cell.length_a   1.000
_cell.length_b   1.000
_cell.length_c   1.000
_cell.angle_alpha   90.00
_cell.angle_beta   90.00
_cell.angle_gamma   90.00
#
_symmetry.space_group_name_H-M   'P 1'
#
loop_
_entity.id
_entity.type
_entity.pdbx_description
1 polymer ?
#
loop_
_entity_poly.entity_id
_entity_poly.type
_entity_poly.pdbx_seq_one_letter_code
_entity_poly.pdbx_strand_id
1 'polypeptide(L)' 'MPKTQNELQEVQIGFYRRCQFPKVIGAIDCTHIRIQSPNSNIGEQFRNRKGYFSIQ' A
#
# COMPACT_ATOMS: atom_id res chain seq x y z
N MET A 1 11.99 2.97 10.04
CA MET A 1 11.38 4.25 10.45
C MET A 1 12.47 5.31 10.47
N PRO A 2 12.28 6.46 9.80
CA PRO A 2 13.26 7.55 9.79
C PRO A 2 13.52 8.06 11.21
N LYS A 3 14.78 8.36 11.53
CA LYS A 3 15.26 8.75 12.87
C LYS A 3 15.71 10.21 12.93
N THR A 4 16.01 10.82 11.77
CA THR A 4 16.40 12.22 11.67
C THR A 4 15.41 13.03 10.84
N GLN A 5 15.42 14.35 11.02
CA GLN A 5 14.55 15.26 10.28
C GLN A 5 14.84 15.25 8.76
N ASN A 6 16.09 15.05 8.37
CA ASN A 6 16.49 14.92 6.96
C ASN A 6 15.92 13.65 6.33
N GLU A 7 16.06 12.50 6.99
CA GLU A 7 15.48 11.23 6.52
C GLU A 7 13.95 11.34 6.38
N LEU A 8 13.30 12.04 7.31
CA LEU A 8 11.86 12.32 7.25
C LEU A 8 11.47 13.10 5.99
N GLN A 9 12.22 14.16 5.65
CA GLN A 9 11.97 14.91 4.41
C GLN A 9 12.20 14.08 3.16
N GLU A 10 13.29 13.29 3.12
CA GLU A 10 13.59 12.44 1.96
C GLU A 10 12.49 11.42 1.71
N VAL A 11 12.00 10.76 2.77
CA VAL A 11 10.89 9.81 2.68
C VAL A 11 9.61 10.51 2.20
N GLN A 12 9.27 11.67 2.77
CA GLN A 12 8.10 12.44 2.36
C GLN A 12 8.15 12.86 0.89
N ILE A 13 9.31 13.35 0.42
CA ILE A 13 9.52 13.71 -0.98
C ILE A 13 9.39 12.47 -1.87
N GLY A 14 9.93 11.33 -1.45
CA GLY A 14 9.83 10.07 -2.18
C GLY A 14 8.38 9.60 -2.36
N PHE A 15 7.58 9.60 -1.29
CA PHE A 15 6.16 9.24 -1.35
C PHE A 15 5.35 10.22 -2.19
N TYR A 16 5.61 11.52 -2.05
CA TYR A 16 4.94 12.54 -2.84
C TYR A 16 5.25 12.39 -4.33
N ARG A 17 6.52 12.13 -4.71
CA ARG A 17 6.90 11.90 -6.10
C ARG A 17 6.28 10.64 -6.70
N ARG A 18 6.11 9.58 -5.90
CA ARG A 18 5.60 8.29 -6.39
C ARG A 18 4.08 8.24 -6.47
N CYS A 19 3.38 8.77 -5.47
CA CYS A 19 1.95 8.55 -5.28
C CYS A 19 1.16 9.85 -5.06
N GLN A 20 1.81 11.02 -5.11
CA GLN A 20 1.22 12.33 -4.80
C GLN A 20 0.59 12.44 -3.40
N PHE A 21 0.97 11.55 -2.48
CA PHE A 21 0.51 11.59 -1.09
C PHE A 21 1.44 12.47 -0.24
N PRO A 22 0.96 13.62 0.26
CA PRO A 22 1.78 14.50 1.09
C PRO A 22 1.95 13.95 2.51
N LYS A 23 3.07 14.31 3.16
CA LYS A 23 3.36 14.02 4.58
C LYS A 23 3.44 12.53 4.96
N VAL A 24 3.62 11.62 4.01
CA VAL A 24 3.80 10.19 4.29
C VAL A 24 5.24 9.91 4.73
N ILE A 25 5.40 9.25 5.88
CA ILE A 25 6.70 8.94 6.50
C ILE A 25 7.06 7.45 6.44
N GLY A 26 6.19 6.66 5.80
CA GLY A 26 6.30 5.22 5.67
C GLY A 26 4.95 4.62 5.29
N ALA A 27 4.99 3.42 4.71
CA ALA A 27 3.83 2.57 4.54
C ALA A 27 3.93 1.44 5.56
N ILE A 28 2.86 1.18 6.30
CA ILE A 28 2.75 -0.01 7.14
C ILE A 28 2.21 -1.12 6.25
N ASP A 29 2.88 -2.27 6.27
CA ASP A 29 2.52 -3.40 5.43
C ASP A 29 1.08 -3.88 5.71
N CYS A 30 0.38 -4.29 4.64
CA CYS A 30 -1.04 -4.64 4.52
C CYS A 30 -2.03 -3.52 4.11
N THR A 31 -1.85 -2.94 2.92
CA THR A 31 -2.89 -2.22 2.15
C THR A 31 -3.98 -3.11 1.56
N HIS A 32 -3.90 -4.44 1.76
CA HIS A 32 -4.90 -5.38 1.28
C HIS A 32 -6.25 -5.20 2.00
N ILE A 33 -7.14 -4.41 1.41
CA ILE A 33 -8.53 -4.29 1.86
C ILE A 33 -9.23 -5.59 1.48
N ARG A 34 -9.70 -6.36 2.46
CA ARG A 34 -10.48 -7.58 2.21
C ARG A 34 -11.75 -7.24 1.44
N ILE A 35 -11.99 -7.97 0.37
CA ILE A 35 -13.21 -7.88 -0.42
C ILE A 35 -13.89 -9.25 -0.51
N GLN A 36 -15.19 -9.24 -0.78
CA GLN A 36 -15.86 -10.46 -1.25
C GLN A 36 -15.40 -10.75 -2.68
N SER A 37 -15.50 -12.01 -3.12
CA SER A 37 -15.09 -12.41 -4.47
C SER A 37 -15.79 -11.53 -5.51
N PRO A 38 -15.06 -10.71 -6.28
CA PRO A 38 -15.67 -9.68 -7.10
C PRO A 38 -16.35 -10.25 -8.35
N ASN A 39 -15.95 -11.45 -8.81
CA ASN A 39 -16.64 -12.28 -9.81
C ASN A 39 -15.84 -13.57 -10.07
N SER A 40 -16.49 -14.67 -10.44
CA SER A 40 -15.83 -15.98 -10.68
C SER A 40 -14.73 -15.95 -11.75
N ASN A 41 -14.85 -15.09 -12.77
CA ASN A 41 -13.87 -14.99 -13.86
C ASN A 41 -12.65 -14.12 -13.54
N ILE A 42 -12.75 -13.19 -12.58
CA ILE A 42 -11.67 -12.25 -12.23
C ILE A 42 -11.15 -12.44 -10.82
N GLY A 43 -11.80 -13.29 -10.00
CA GLY A 43 -11.53 -13.43 -8.57
C GLY A 43 -10.08 -13.80 -8.26
N GLU A 44 -9.44 -14.67 -9.04
CA GLU A 44 -8.05 -15.05 -8.82
C GLU A 44 -7.08 -13.86 -8.96
N GLN A 45 -7.42 -12.83 -9.74
CA GLN A 45 -6.60 -11.60 -9.85
C GLN A 45 -6.58 -10.79 -8.55
N PHE A 46 -7.59 -10.98 -7.70
CA PHE A 46 -7.72 -10.31 -6.40
C PHE A 46 -7.31 -11.22 -5.24
N ARG A 47 -6.86 -12.45 -5.51
CA ARG A 47 -6.47 -13.40 -4.47
C ARG A 47 -5.04 -13.13 -4.02
N ASN A 48 -4.85 -12.87 -2.73
CA ASN A 48 -3.52 -12.66 -2.19
C ASN A 48 -2.84 -13.98 -1.77
N ARG A 49 -1.55 -13.89 -1.41
CA ARG A 49 -0.75 -15.02 -0.90
C ARG A 49 -1.33 -15.69 0.37
N LYS A 50 -2.16 -14.98 1.14
CA LYS A 50 -2.84 -15.50 2.34
C LYS A 50 -4.18 -16.19 2.01
N GLY A 51 -4.53 -16.32 0.73
CA GLY A 51 -5.67 -17.09 0.24
C GLY A 51 -7.01 -16.36 0.25
N TYR A 52 -7.07 -15.09 0.64
CA TYR A 52 -8.30 -14.29 0.62
C TYR A 52 -8.28 -13.22 -0.47
N PHE A 53 -9.47 -12.79 -0.90
CA PHE A 53 -9.62 -11.72 -1.88
C PHE A 53 -9.36 -10.36 -1.23
N SER A 54 -8.54 -9.55 -1.88
CA SER A 54 -8.20 -8.21 -1.41
C SER A 54 -7.75 -7.33 -2.55
N ILE A 55 -8.12 -6.06 -2.49
CA ILE A 55 -7.59 -5.00 -3.36
C ILE A 55 -6.44 -4.30 -2.65
N GLN A 56 -5.44 -3.90 -3.41
CA GLN A 56 -4.35 -3.02 -2.98
C GLN A 56 -4.64 -1.58 -3.40
#